data_AF-A0A1Y1KYX6-F1
#
_entry.id   AF-A0A1Y1KYX6-F1
#
_cell.length_a   1.000
_cell.length_b   1.000
_cell.length_c   1.000
_cell.angle_alpha   90.00
_cell.angle_beta   90.00
_cell.angle_gamma   90.00
#
_symmetry.space_group_name_H-M   'P 1'
#
loop_
_entity.id
_entity.type
_entity.pdbx_description
1 polymer ?
#
loop_
_entity_poly.entity_id
_entity_poly.type
_entity_poly.pdbx_seq_one_letter_code
_entity_poly.pdbx_strand_id
1 'polypeptide(L)'
;MHLVKLRLGVIKALTTFYQHAMPLQLGRTCVLNANFIAEAGLNLFKPFLNSEVLDKVEMYRAGANFDEFHKRIPKEYLPKEFGGDLESVRFYHEKNIRNLRKLKPYFEALQR
;
A
#
# COMPACT_ATOMS: atom_id res chain seq x y z
N MET A 1 9.25 -9.40 -15.68
CA MET A 1 9.09 -10.06 -14.36
C MET A 1 9.95 -9.36 -13.31
N HIS A 2 9.38 -8.42 -12.54
CA HIS A 2 10.11 -7.65 -11.53
C HIS A 2 9.93 -8.18 -10.09
N LEU A 3 8.86 -8.94 -9.81
CA LEU A 3 8.60 -9.48 -8.45
C LEU A 3 9.72 -10.39 -7.93
N VAL A 4 10.30 -11.23 -8.79
CA VAL A 4 11.32 -12.24 -8.41
C VAL A 4 12.69 -11.61 -8.09
N LYS A 5 12.88 -10.31 -8.35
CA LYS A 5 14.14 -9.61 -8.05
C LYS A 5 14.25 -9.11 -6.61
N LEU A 6 13.18 -9.22 -5.82
CA LEU A 6 13.20 -8.83 -4.40
C LEU A 6 13.98 -9.89 -3.60
N ARG A 7 15.09 -9.48 -2.99
CA ARG A 7 15.87 -10.35 -2.10
C ARG A 7 15.05 -10.68 -0.85
N LEU A 8 15.04 -11.94 -0.43
CA LEU A 8 14.33 -12.39 0.78
C LEU A 8 14.69 -11.57 2.03
N GLY A 9 15.96 -11.13 2.14
CA GLY A 9 16.39 -10.25 3.23
C GLY A 9 15.69 -8.88 3.24
N VAL A 10 15.43 -8.30 2.07
CA VAL A 10 14.69 -7.03 1.94
C VAL A 10 13.22 -7.25 2.29
N ILE A 11 12.64 -8.36 1.83
CA ILE A 11 11.25 -8.72 2.15
C ILE A 11 11.07 -8.85 3.66
N LYS A 12 11.96 -9.59 4.33
CA LYS A 12 11.96 -9.74 5.78
C LYS A 12 12.14 -8.40 6.50
N ALA A 13 13.06 -7.55 6.05
CA ALA A 13 13.27 -6.24 6.66
C ALA A 13 12.03 -5.35 6.52
N LEU A 14 11.38 -5.35 5.35
CA LEU A 14 10.15 -4.60 5.10
C LEU A 14 9.01 -5.10 5.98
N THR A 15 8.75 -6.42 6.04
CA THR A 15 7.66 -6.94 6.88
C THR A 15 7.93 -6.68 8.36
N THR A 16 9.15 -6.88 8.85
CA THR A 16 9.51 -6.53 10.24
C THR A 16 9.28 -5.04 10.52
N PHE A 17 9.68 -4.16 9.60
CA PHE A 17 9.45 -2.73 9.76
C PHE A 17 7.95 -2.41 9.87
N TYR A 18 7.16 -2.97 8.96
CA TYR A 18 5.70 -2.77 8.95
C TYR A 18 5.00 -3.30 10.21
N GLN A 19 5.47 -4.40 10.79
CA GLN A 19 4.77 -5.06 11.91
C GLN A 19 5.25 -4.61 13.29
N HIS A 20 6.52 -4.24 13.42
CA HIS A 20 7.15 -4.07 14.73
C HIS A 20 7.85 -2.73 14.93
N ALA A 21 8.25 -2.04 13.85
CA ALA A 21 9.02 -0.80 13.96
C ALA A 21 8.21 0.46 13.64
N MET A 22 7.14 0.34 12.86
CA MET A 22 6.28 1.47 12.54
C MET A 22 5.44 1.85 13.78
N PRO A 23 5.49 3.10 14.27
CA PRO A 23 4.71 3.54 15.44
C PRO A 23 3.22 3.72 15.13
N LEU A 24 2.78 3.32 13.94
CA LEU A 24 1.41 3.45 13.46
C LEU A 24 0.72 2.09 13.53
N GLN A 25 -0.53 2.09 13.97
CA GLN A 25 -1.36 0.89 13.88
C GLN A 25 -1.77 0.70 12.42
N LEU A 26 -1.34 -0.41 11.83
CA LEU A 26 -1.81 -0.81 10.51
C LEU A 26 -3.32 -1.11 10.59
N GLY A 27 -4.08 -0.30 9.87
CA GLY A 27 -5.47 -0.58 9.54
C GLY A 27 -5.56 -1.71 8.51
N ARG A 28 -6.39 -1.53 7.48
CA ARG A 28 -6.59 -2.54 6.44
C ARG A 28 -5.76 -2.25 5.19
N THR A 29 -5.23 -3.30 4.58
CA THR A 29 -4.51 -3.21 3.30
C THR A 29 -5.40 -3.76 2.21
N CYS A 30 -5.93 -2.88 1.37
CA CYS A 30 -6.77 -3.27 0.23
C CYS A 30 -5.93 -3.36 -1.05
N VAL A 31 -5.83 -4.54 -1.64
CA VAL A 31 -5.18 -4.78 -2.93
C VAL A 31 -6.25 -4.81 -4.01
N LEU A 32 -6.33 -3.75 -4.82
CA LEU A 32 -7.27 -3.63 -5.93
C LEU A 32 -6.70 -4.25 -7.21
N ASN A 33 -7.59 -4.71 -8.09
CA ASN A 33 -7.24 -5.34 -9.37
C ASN A 33 -6.26 -6.52 -9.22
N ALA A 34 -6.44 -7.33 -8.17
CA ALA A 34 -5.62 -8.49 -7.90
C ALA A 34 -5.72 -9.52 -9.04
N ASN A 35 -4.57 -9.95 -9.52
CA ASN A 35 -4.40 -11.03 -10.49
C ASN A 35 -3.47 -12.11 -9.90
N PHE A 36 -3.15 -13.15 -10.68
CA PHE A 36 -2.26 -14.24 -10.25
C PHE A 36 -0.90 -13.75 -9.70
N ILE A 37 -0.39 -12.63 -10.22
CA ILE A 37 0.88 -12.04 -9.74
C ILE A 37 0.71 -11.44 -8.35
N ALA A 38 -0.42 -10.79 -8.07
CA ALA A 38 -0.72 -10.27 -6.73
C ALA A 38 -0.87 -11.40 -5.70
N GLU A 39 -1.53 -12.50 -6.06
CA GLU A 39 -1.68 -13.67 -5.18
C GLU A 39 -0.31 -14.33 -4.90
N ALA A 40 0.53 -14.49 -5.93
CA ALA A 40 1.90 -14.97 -5.77
C ALA A 40 2.75 -14.05 -4.89
N GLY A 41 2.58 -12.73 -5.03
CA GLY A 41 3.21 -11.73 -4.17
C GLY A 41 2.81 -11.91 -2.71
N LEU A 42 1.51 -11.97 -2.41
CA LEU A 42 1.03 -12.18 -1.04
C LEU A 42 1.60 -13.46 -0.42
N ASN A 43 1.64 -14.57 -1.18
CA ASN A 43 2.23 -15.83 -0.72
C ASN A 43 3.73 -15.72 -0.40
N LEU A 44 4.47 -14.86 -1.10
CA LEU A 44 5.88 -14.58 -0.83
C LEU A 44 6.07 -13.79 0.48
N PHE A 45 5.16 -12.86 0.80
CA PHE A 45 5.20 -12.08 2.03
C PHE A 45 4.63 -12.84 3.23
N LYS A 46 3.64 -13.72 3.01
CA LYS A 46 2.92 -14.49 4.03
C LYS A 46 3.78 -15.13 5.12
N PRO A 47 4.90 -15.83 4.84
CA PRO A 47 5.72 -16.44 5.89
C PRO A 47 6.39 -15.44 6.84
N PHE A 48 6.45 -14.16 6.48
CA PHE A 48 7.05 -13.11 7.29
C PHE A 48 6.02 -12.16 7.91
N LEU A 49 4.73 -12.46 7.77
CA LEU A 49 3.63 -11.68 8.32
C LEU A 49 2.92 -12.43 9.45
N ASN A 50 2.78 -11.79 10.60
CA ASN A 50 1.88 -12.22 11.68
C ASN A 50 0.41 -12.31 11.22
N SER A 51 -0.35 -13.20 11.88
CA SER A 51 -1.76 -13.45 11.59
C SER A 51 -2.62 -12.18 11.63
N GLU A 52 -2.41 -11.31 12.60
CA GLU A 52 -3.18 -10.06 12.74
C GLU A 52 -3.07 -9.16 11.50
N VAL A 53 -1.91 -9.12 10.84
CA VAL A 53 -1.74 -8.33 9.61
C VAL A 53 -2.34 -9.04 8.42
N LEU A 54 -2.20 -10.37 8.34
CA LEU A 54 -2.82 -11.17 7.28
C LEU A 54 -4.34 -11.05 7.28
N ASP A 55 -4.97 -11.04 8.46
CA ASP A 55 -6.42 -10.88 8.62
C ASP A 55 -6.94 -9.51 8.16
N LYS A 56 -6.03 -8.52 8.06
CA LYS A 56 -6.33 -7.15 7.60
C LYS A 56 -6.03 -6.95 6.11
N VAL A 57 -5.53 -7.96 5.39
CA VAL A 57 -5.28 -7.89 3.94
C VAL A 57 -6.52 -8.34 3.17
N GLU A 58 -7.04 -7.45 2.33
CA GLU A 58 -8.21 -7.71 1.49
C GLU A 58 -7.81 -7.60 0.02
N MET A 59 -8.09 -8.65 -0.76
CA MET A 59 -7.76 -8.70 -2.19
C MET A 59 -9.03 -8.65 -3.03
N TYR A 60 -9.12 -7.65 -3.91
CA TYR A 60 -10.23 -7.45 -4.83
C TYR A 60 -9.76 -7.79 -6.25
N ARG A 61 -10.32 -8.86 -6.82
CA ARG A 61 -9.91 -9.38 -8.13
C ARG A 61 -10.21 -8.39 -9.26
N ALA A 62 -9.36 -8.40 -10.28
CA ALA A 62 -9.60 -7.61 -11.49
C ALA A 62 -10.93 -8.03 -12.15
N GLY A 63 -11.78 -7.05 -12.47
CA GLY A 63 -13.11 -7.27 -13.05
C GLY A 63 -14.19 -7.69 -12.05
N ALA A 64 -13.87 -7.83 -10.77
CA ALA A 64 -14.89 -8.02 -9.73
C ALA A 64 -15.63 -6.71 -9.44
N ASN A 65 -16.87 -6.82 -8.98
CA ASN A 65 -17.64 -5.66 -8.55
C ASN A 65 -17.02 -5.05 -7.28
N PHE A 66 -16.62 -3.77 -7.36
CA PHE A 66 -16.07 -3.02 -6.23
C PHE A 66 -17.13 -2.53 -5.23
N ASP A 67 -18.40 -2.91 -5.37
CA ASP A 67 -19.45 -2.52 -4.42
C ASP A 67 -19.12 -2.89 -2.97
N GLU A 68 -18.52 -4.06 -2.73
CA GLU A 68 -18.10 -4.44 -1.36
C GLU A 68 -16.94 -3.57 -0.85
N PHE A 69 -16.02 -3.21 -1.74
CA PHE A 69 -14.93 -2.27 -1.42
C PHE A 69 -15.49 -0.88 -1.09
N HIS A 70 -16.44 -0.39 -1.88
CA HIS A 70 -17.05 0.94 -1.68
C HIS A 70 -17.96 1.03 -0.45
N LYS A 71 -18.52 -0.10 0.03
CA LYS A 71 -19.17 -0.16 1.35
C LYS A 71 -18.19 0.15 2.49
N ARG A 72 -16.90 -0.11 2.29
CA ARG A 72 -15.86 0.11 3.30
C ARG A 72 -15.15 1.44 3.10
N ILE A 73 -14.86 1.83 1.86
CA ILE A 73 -14.22 3.09 1.50
C ILE A 73 -15.11 3.86 0.53
N PRO A 74 -15.77 4.95 0.98
CA PRO A 74 -16.60 5.78 0.12
C PRO A 74 -15.83 6.33 -1.10
N LYS A 75 -16.53 6.44 -2.23
CA LYS A 75 -15.98 6.92 -3.51
C LYS A 75 -15.38 8.32 -3.42
N GLU A 76 -15.94 9.17 -2.56
CA GLU A 76 -15.46 10.52 -2.27
C GLU A 76 -14.03 10.57 -1.71
N TYR A 77 -13.49 9.46 -1.20
CA TYR A 77 -12.11 9.39 -0.67
C TYR A 77 -11.11 8.75 -1.64
N LEU A 78 -11.52 8.41 -2.86
CA LEU A 78 -10.68 7.69 -3.81
C LEU A 78 -10.48 8.48 -5.11
N PRO A 79 -9.27 8.43 -5.70
CA PRO A 79 -9.04 8.94 -7.05
C PRO A 79 -9.91 8.26 -8.11
N LYS A 80 -10.18 8.97 -9.21
CA LYS A 80 -10.92 8.47 -10.38
C LYS A 80 -10.39 7.14 -10.91
N GLU A 81 -9.08 6.93 -10.94
CA GLU A 81 -8.46 5.69 -11.41
C GLU A 81 -8.81 4.45 -10.56
N PHE A 82 -9.29 4.67 -9.32
CA PHE A 82 -9.76 3.61 -8.43
C PHE A 82 -11.30 3.59 -8.29
N GLY A 83 -12.02 4.26 -9.19
CA GLY A 83 -13.49 4.30 -9.20
C GLY A 83 -14.10 5.29 -8.20
N GLY A 84 -13.33 6.28 -7.75
CA GLY A 84 -13.81 7.34 -6.86
C GLY A 84 -14.00 8.70 -7.54
N ASP A 85 -14.25 9.71 -6.72
CA ASP A 85 -14.63 11.06 -7.16
C ASP A 85 -13.49 12.09 -7.03
N LEU A 86 -12.37 11.73 -6.38
CA LEU A 86 -11.23 12.64 -6.20
C LEU A 86 -10.45 12.86 -7.49
N GLU A 87 -9.60 13.90 -7.45
CA GLU A 87 -8.61 14.16 -8.50
C GLU A 87 -7.73 12.96 -8.85
N SER A 88 -7.11 13.01 -10.02
CA SER A 88 -6.26 11.91 -10.51
C SER A 88 -5.13 11.53 -9.55
N VAL A 89 -4.70 10.28 -9.60
CA VAL A 89 -3.50 9.80 -8.88
C VAL A 89 -2.29 10.66 -9.23
N ARG A 90 -2.17 11.08 -10.49
CA ARG A 90 -1.11 11.98 -10.95
C ARG A 90 -1.14 13.32 -10.22
N PHE A 91 -2.31 13.94 -10.08
CA PHE A 91 -2.44 15.21 -9.35
C PHE A 91 -1.94 15.10 -7.90
N TYR A 92 -2.35 14.03 -7.19
CA TYR A 92 -1.91 13.79 -5.82
C TYR A 92 -0.43 13.43 -5.72
N HIS A 93 0.11 12.69 -6.69
CA HIS A 93 1.53 12.40 -6.78
C HIS A 93 2.34 13.70 -6.88
N GLU A 94 1.99 14.58 -7.81
CA GLU A 94 2.68 15.86 -7.99
C GLU A 94 2.55 16.76 -6.73
N LYS A 95 1.36 16.79 -6.11
CA LYS A 95 1.14 17.50 -4.84
C LYS A 95 2.02 16.95 -3.71
N ASN A 96 2.10 15.63 -3.58
CA ASN A 96 2.93 14.98 -2.56
C ASN A 96 4.42 15.28 -2.77
N ILE A 97 4.91 15.19 -4.00
CA ILE A 97 6.30 15.55 -4.34
C ILE A 97 6.60 17.01 -4.00
N ARG A 98 5.69 17.95 -4.27
CA ARG A 98 5.86 19.35 -3.86
C ARG A 98 5.93 19.50 -2.34
N ASN A 99 5.10 18.77 -1.59
CA ASN A 99 5.14 18.81 -0.12
C ASN A 99 6.44 18.23 0.43
N LEU A 100 6.89 17.09 -0.09
CA LEU A 100 8.16 16.48 0.31
C LEU A 100 9.36 17.40 0.04
N ARG A 101 9.37 18.12 -1.09
CA ARG A 101 10.41 19.12 -1.38
C ARG A 101 10.44 20.26 -0.36
N LYS A 102 9.28 20.71 0.12
CA LYS A 102 9.20 21.75 1.17
C LYS A 102 9.75 21.27 2.51
N LEU A 103 9.67 19.97 2.79
CA LEU A 103 10.20 19.35 4.00
C LEU A 103 11.71 19.07 3.94
N LYS A 104 12.38 19.37 2.82
CA LYS A 104 13.82 19.17 2.67
C LYS A 104 14.64 19.75 3.84
N PRO A 105 14.43 21.00 4.31
CA PRO A 105 15.21 21.55 5.42
C PRO A 105 15.01 20.78 6.73
N TYR A 106 13.79 20.27 6.97
CA TYR A 106 13.49 19.45 8.14
C TYR A 106 14.28 18.13 8.12
N PHE A 107 14.32 17.45 6.98
CA PHE A 107 15.08 16.20 6.85
C PHE A 107 16.59 16.41 6.94
N GLU A 108 17.12 17.51 6.40
CA GLU A 108 18.54 17.85 6.54
C GLU A 108 18.94 18.12 7.99
N ALA A 109 18.03 18.71 8.79
CA ALA A 109 18.26 18.92 10.22
C ALA A 109 18.27 17.61 11.02
N LEU A 110 17.47 16.61 10.63
CA LEU A 110 17.42 15.29 11.28
C LEU A 110 18.66 14.42 11.05
N GLN A 111 19.50 14.76 10.07
CA GLN A 111 20.73 14.02 9.75
C GLN A 111 21.98 14.54 10.48
N ARG A 112 21.83 15.61 11.28
CA ARG A 112 22.89 16.16 12.14
C ARG A 112 22.77 15.60 13.54
#